data_AF-A0A9P5ZK63-F1
#
_entry.id   AF-A0A9P5ZK63-F1
#
_cell.length_a   1.000
_cell.length_b   1.000
_cell.length_c   1.000
_cell.angle_alpha   90.00
_cell.angle_beta   90.00
_cell.angle_gamma   90.00
#
_symmetry.space_group_name_H-M   'P 1'
#
loop_
_entity.id
_entity.type
_entity.pdbx_description
1 polymer ?
#
loop_
_entity_poly.entity_id
_entity_poly.type
_entity_poly.pdbx_seq_one_letter_code
_entity_poly.pdbx_strand_id
1 'polypeptide(L)'
;MGVKAVVTQSAPNRPPTMGEGDVDPALLWDWFTKCENYLRHKGVDGNDMVKTVAYGMSSVRAIRWLAAKGPVLHEMDWDTYKLQMRALFLTSDWEHTTRMEILRLRQNSKPFMDFAFEVMGKNNLLAGTDSFLNDDFLRETLEAGMEQELSRECNRENTHATIDFQRWMEEVKRLDERRRARLEELTREIAKLGLRSAPSTRTPFAKNTASSSAPPAPRNLTPMPKLTDTERTLLSTNGGCYRCRKFWAGHIGPRCTAPPLDGATYKTLTAKDVPPRPTNYRDSASRSAVAALLAQQQDQGTPGSTPCRWSHSPIRFGVR
;
A
#
# COMPACT_ATOMS: atom_id res chain seq x y z
N MET A 1 14.48 -7.26 -15.73
CA MET A 1 13.38 -6.30 -15.92
C MET A 1 13.77 -5.45 -17.12
N GLY A 2 12.96 -5.43 -18.17
CA GLY A 2 13.23 -4.62 -19.35
C GLY A 2 13.18 -3.13 -19.04
N VAL A 3 13.84 -2.33 -19.88
CA VAL A 3 13.74 -0.86 -19.80
C VAL A 3 12.33 -0.48 -20.22
N LYS A 4 11.58 0.26 -19.38
CA LYS A 4 10.26 0.78 -19.76
C LYS A 4 10.41 1.86 -20.83
N ALA A 5 9.54 1.82 -21.83
CA ALA A 5 9.45 2.91 -22.80
C ALA A 5 8.94 4.19 -22.11
N VAL A 6 9.26 5.34 -22.71
CA VAL A 6 8.87 6.66 -22.22
C VAL A 6 8.24 7.44 -23.35
N VAL A 7 7.12 8.09 -23.06
CA VAL A 7 6.50 9.06 -23.99
C VAL A 7 6.99 10.45 -23.63
N THR A 8 7.56 11.15 -24.60
CA THR A 8 8.07 12.51 -24.43
C THR A 8 7.39 13.47 -25.41
N GLN A 9 7.18 14.71 -24.95
CA GLN A 9 6.70 15.80 -25.80
C GLN A 9 7.37 17.08 -25.33
N SER A 10 8.15 17.72 -26.21
CA SER A 10 8.92 18.92 -25.85
C SER A 10 8.06 20.18 -25.72
N ALA A 11 6.95 20.25 -26.47
CA ALA A 11 5.97 21.33 -26.39
C ALA A 11 4.61 20.85 -26.94
N PRO A 12 3.47 21.46 -26.54
CA PRO A 12 2.13 21.07 -27.01
C PRO A 12 1.97 21.09 -28.55
N ASN A 13 2.74 21.94 -29.23
CA ASN A 13 2.73 22.09 -30.68
C ASN A 13 3.73 21.17 -31.43
N ARG A 14 4.46 20.33 -30.71
CA ARG A 14 5.39 19.32 -31.26
C ARG A 14 4.75 17.93 -31.14
N PRO A 15 4.96 17.06 -32.14
CA PRO A 15 4.45 15.71 -32.07
C PRO A 15 5.09 14.97 -30.88
N PRO A 16 4.31 14.19 -30.12
CA PRO A 16 4.89 13.34 -29.09
C PRO A 16 5.75 12.25 -29.73
N THR A 17 6.71 11.74 -28.97
CA THR A 17 7.53 10.59 -29.36
C THR A 17 7.49 9.50 -28.30
N MET A 18 7.43 8.24 -28.74
CA MET A 18 7.50 7.08 -27.86
C MET A 18 8.86 6.38 -28.04
N GLY A 19 9.64 6.34 -26.97
CA GLY A 19 10.95 5.68 -26.93
C GLY A 19 10.88 4.16 -27.04
N GLU A 20 12.05 3.53 -27.09
CA GLU A 20 12.18 2.08 -27.04
C GLU A 20 12.02 1.55 -25.61
N GLY A 21 11.40 0.38 -25.47
CA GLY A 21 11.22 -0.30 -24.19
C GLY A 21 9.90 -1.06 -24.07
N ASP A 22 9.66 -1.59 -22.88
CA ASP A 22 8.42 -2.29 -22.52
C ASP A 22 7.26 -1.29 -22.46
N VAL A 23 6.16 -1.64 -23.12
CA VAL A 23 4.96 -0.83 -23.25
C VAL A 23 3.83 -1.48 -22.46
N ASP A 24 3.30 -0.75 -21.48
CA ASP A 24 2.14 -1.17 -20.68
C ASP A 24 0.89 -0.36 -21.07
N PRO A 25 -0.32 -0.76 -20.61
CA PRO A 25 -1.55 -0.07 -20.98
C PRO A 25 -1.55 1.42 -20.61
N ALA A 26 -0.92 1.79 -19.50
CA ALA A 26 -0.82 3.17 -19.04
C ALA A 26 0.06 4.03 -19.98
N LEU A 27 1.17 3.47 -20.46
CA LEU A 27 2.04 4.14 -21.42
C LEU A 27 1.35 4.36 -22.77
N LEU A 28 0.58 3.37 -23.27
CA LEU A 28 -0.23 3.56 -24.49
C LEU A 28 -1.30 4.63 -24.29
N TRP A 29 -1.96 4.64 -23.14
CA TRP A 29 -2.94 5.67 -22.82
C TRP A 29 -2.32 7.08 -22.79
N ASP A 30 -1.14 7.23 -22.20
CA ASP A 30 -0.41 8.52 -22.20
C ASP A 30 0.01 8.92 -23.61
N TRP A 31 0.48 7.97 -24.43
CA TRP A 31 0.76 8.19 -25.85
C TRP A 31 -0.46 8.72 -26.60
N PHE A 32 -1.60 8.03 -26.54
CA PHE A 32 -2.82 8.45 -27.22
C PHE A 32 -3.27 9.84 -26.75
N THR A 33 -3.25 10.08 -25.43
CA THR A 33 -3.64 11.37 -24.85
C THR A 33 -2.77 12.51 -25.37
N LYS A 34 -1.44 12.32 -25.44
CA LYS A 34 -0.53 13.34 -25.99
C LYS A 34 -0.71 13.53 -27.49
N CYS A 35 -0.95 12.44 -28.24
CA CYS A 35 -1.26 12.53 -29.67
C CYS A 35 -2.54 13.33 -29.91
N GLU A 36 -3.62 13.03 -29.20
CA GLU A 36 -4.91 13.72 -29.31
C GLU A 36 -4.77 15.21 -28.98
N ASN A 37 -4.02 15.55 -27.92
CA ASN A 37 -3.75 16.95 -27.57
C ASN A 37 -2.98 17.69 -28.67
N TYR A 38 -1.95 17.06 -29.23
CA TYR A 38 -1.19 17.62 -30.35
C TYR A 38 -2.06 17.80 -31.60
N LEU A 39 -2.86 16.79 -31.96
CA LEU A 39 -3.76 16.80 -33.12
C LEU A 39 -4.83 17.89 -32.98
N ARG A 40 -5.41 18.05 -31.78
CA ARG A 40 -6.37 19.12 -31.47
C ARG A 40 -5.74 20.49 -31.58
N HIS A 41 -4.52 20.67 -31.05
CA HIS A 41 -3.79 21.94 -31.18
C HIS A 41 -3.47 22.27 -32.65
N LYS A 42 -3.20 21.25 -33.48
CA LYS A 42 -2.89 21.43 -34.90
C LYS A 42 -4.12 21.56 -35.80
N GLY A 43 -5.31 21.24 -35.31
CA GLY A 43 -6.54 21.27 -36.11
C GLY A 43 -6.51 20.24 -37.25
N VAL A 44 -5.95 19.06 -37.00
CA VAL A 44 -5.82 17.99 -38.00
C VAL A 44 -7.19 17.35 -38.24
N ASP A 45 -7.53 17.11 -39.51
CA ASP A 45 -8.74 16.40 -39.89
C ASP A 45 -8.72 14.94 -39.40
N GLY A 46 -9.89 14.36 -39.14
CA GLY A 46 -10.03 13.00 -38.62
C GLY A 46 -9.31 11.94 -39.48
N ASN A 47 -9.40 12.08 -40.81
CA ASN A 47 -8.74 11.16 -41.75
C ASN A 47 -7.20 11.30 -41.76
N ASP A 48 -6.71 12.40 -41.22
CA ASP A 48 -5.30 12.77 -41.24
C ASP A 48 -4.61 12.56 -39.89
N MET A 49 -5.36 12.15 -38.87
CA MET A 49 -4.85 11.96 -37.51
C MET A 49 -3.74 10.91 -37.46
N VAL A 50 -4.01 9.72 -37.99
CA VAL A 50 -3.08 8.58 -37.91
C VAL A 50 -1.79 8.87 -38.67
N LYS A 51 -1.88 9.33 -39.92
CA LYS A 51 -0.69 9.65 -40.75
C LYS A 51 0.21 10.73 -40.11
N THR A 52 -0.36 11.59 -39.28
CA THR A 52 0.38 12.68 -38.63
C THR A 52 1.21 12.19 -37.43
N VAL A 53 0.72 11.21 -36.65
CA VAL A 53 1.37 10.79 -35.40
C VAL A 53 2.02 9.40 -35.46
N ALA A 54 1.66 8.56 -36.43
CA ALA A 54 2.13 7.18 -36.52
C ALA A 54 3.66 7.07 -36.54
N TYR A 55 4.36 8.02 -37.18
CA TYR A 55 5.82 8.04 -37.28
C TYR A 55 6.55 8.56 -36.03
N GLY A 56 5.83 8.96 -34.97
CA GLY A 56 6.45 9.42 -33.72
C GLY A 56 7.01 8.29 -32.83
N MET A 57 6.89 7.03 -33.25
CA MET A 57 7.35 5.88 -32.49
C MET A 57 8.76 5.45 -32.88
N SER A 58 9.65 5.32 -31.90
CA SER A 58 11.05 4.91 -32.09
C SER A 58 11.29 3.42 -31.89
N SER A 59 10.30 2.66 -31.40
CA SER A 59 10.43 1.22 -31.18
C SER A 59 10.62 0.48 -32.51
N VAL A 60 11.62 -0.40 -32.59
CA VAL A 60 11.88 -1.25 -33.78
C VAL A 60 10.64 -2.06 -34.17
N ARG A 61 9.88 -2.54 -33.17
CA ARG A 61 8.62 -3.26 -33.41
C ARG A 61 7.57 -2.36 -34.08
N ALA A 62 7.43 -1.12 -33.62
CA ALA A 62 6.53 -0.14 -34.23
C ALA A 62 6.94 0.17 -35.66
N ILE A 63 8.22 0.48 -35.89
CA ILE A 63 8.75 0.86 -37.20
C ILE A 63 8.54 -0.28 -38.21
N ARG A 64 8.82 -1.54 -37.81
CA ARG A 64 8.59 -2.70 -38.68
C ARG A 64 7.10 -2.91 -39.00
N TRP A 65 6.23 -2.75 -38.01
CA TRP A 65 4.79 -2.84 -38.20
C TRP A 65 4.27 -1.72 -39.13
N LEU A 66 4.74 -0.49 -38.95
CA LEU A 66 4.42 0.65 -39.83
C LEU A 66 4.89 0.40 -41.26
N ALA A 67 6.10 -0.13 -41.45
CA ALA A 67 6.61 -0.48 -42.77
C ALA A 67 5.77 -1.55 -43.47
N ALA A 68 5.26 -2.54 -42.71
CA ALA A 68 4.39 -3.58 -43.24
C ALA A 68 2.95 -3.09 -43.55
N LYS A 69 2.46 -2.10 -42.79
CA LYS A 69 1.09 -1.56 -42.90
C LYS A 69 1.00 -0.25 -43.68
N GLY A 70 2.12 0.29 -44.17
CA GLY A 70 2.26 1.63 -44.75
C GLY A 70 1.08 2.12 -45.60
N PRO A 71 0.67 1.40 -46.66
CA PRO A 71 -0.43 1.84 -47.51
C PRO A 71 -1.78 1.93 -46.79
N VAL A 72 -2.03 1.03 -45.84
CA VAL A 72 -3.31 0.89 -45.12
C VAL A 72 -3.41 1.89 -43.96
N LEU A 73 -2.28 2.39 -43.45
CA LEU A 73 -2.25 3.36 -42.35
C LEU A 73 -2.81 4.73 -42.73
N HIS A 74 -2.79 5.07 -44.02
CA HIS A 74 -3.30 6.35 -44.51
C HIS A 74 -4.83 6.45 -44.52
N GLU A 75 -5.51 5.30 -44.57
CA GLU A 75 -6.97 5.22 -44.60
C GLU A 75 -7.56 4.81 -43.24
N MET A 76 -6.69 4.55 -42.25
CA MET A 76 -7.09 4.04 -40.95
C MET A 76 -7.64 5.17 -40.08
N ASP A 77 -8.83 4.96 -39.52
CA ASP A 77 -9.40 5.85 -38.52
C ASP A 77 -8.67 5.73 -37.17
N TRP A 78 -8.91 6.71 -36.31
CA TRP A 78 -8.23 6.82 -35.02
C TRP A 78 -8.54 5.65 -34.06
N ASP A 79 -9.75 5.12 -34.07
CA ASP A 79 -10.17 4.05 -33.16
C ASP A 79 -9.58 2.71 -33.60
N THR A 80 -9.60 2.42 -34.91
CA THR A 80 -8.92 1.27 -35.50
C THR A 80 -7.41 1.31 -35.22
N TYR A 81 -6.78 2.48 -35.30
CA TYR A 81 -5.37 2.65 -34.94
C TYR A 81 -5.09 2.32 -33.47
N LYS A 82 -5.90 2.84 -32.53
CA LYS A 82 -5.77 2.51 -31.10
C LYS A 82 -5.90 1.01 -30.83
N LEU A 83 -6.84 0.33 -31.50
CA LEU A 83 -7.04 -1.11 -31.37
C LEU A 83 -5.83 -1.91 -31.88
N GLN A 84 -5.32 -1.58 -33.07
CA GLN A 84 -4.13 -2.23 -33.64
C GLN A 84 -2.89 -2.01 -32.77
N MET A 85 -2.74 -0.80 -32.22
CA MET A 85 -1.65 -0.46 -31.30
C MET A 85 -1.71 -1.28 -30.01
N ARG A 86 -2.90 -1.44 -29.41
CA ARG A 86 -3.08 -2.33 -28.25
C ARG A 86 -2.71 -3.77 -28.59
N ALA A 87 -3.16 -4.29 -29.72
CA ALA A 87 -2.85 -5.65 -30.17
C ALA A 87 -1.34 -5.87 -30.48
N LEU A 88 -0.64 -4.84 -30.94
CA LEU A 88 0.79 -4.91 -31.26
C LEU A 88 1.68 -4.94 -30.00
N PHE A 89 1.30 -4.17 -28.99
CA PHE A 89 2.14 -3.91 -27.82
C PHE A 89 1.77 -4.71 -26.57
N LEU A 90 0.47 -4.95 -26.35
CA LEU A 90 -0.04 -5.58 -25.14
C LEU A 90 -0.22 -7.08 -25.32
N THR A 91 -0.17 -7.82 -24.20
CA THR A 91 -0.47 -9.26 -24.17
C THR A 91 -1.95 -9.50 -24.34
N SER A 92 -2.39 -10.65 -24.85
CA SER A 92 -3.81 -10.93 -25.11
C SER A 92 -4.71 -10.88 -23.86
N ASP A 93 -4.14 -11.04 -22.67
CA ASP A 93 -4.82 -11.03 -21.37
C ASP A 93 -4.78 -9.67 -20.67
N TRP A 94 -4.29 -8.62 -21.33
CA TRP A 94 -4.12 -7.29 -20.73
C TRP A 94 -5.43 -6.70 -20.19
N GLU A 95 -6.53 -6.88 -20.92
CA GLU A 95 -7.86 -6.37 -20.52
C GLU A 95 -8.34 -7.04 -19.26
N HIS A 96 -8.29 -8.38 -19.23
CA HIS A 96 -8.67 -9.17 -18.08
C HIS A 96 -7.81 -8.81 -16.86
N THR A 97 -6.49 -8.71 -17.05
CA THR A 97 -5.55 -8.35 -15.99
C THR A 97 -5.87 -6.96 -15.43
N THR A 98 -6.07 -5.96 -16.28
CA THR A 98 -6.41 -4.60 -15.89
C THR A 98 -7.76 -4.55 -15.15
N ARG A 99 -8.78 -5.27 -15.64
CA ARG A 99 -10.09 -5.37 -14.97
C ARG A 99 -9.96 -6.00 -13.60
N MET A 100 -9.17 -7.07 -13.48
CA MET A 100 -8.93 -7.72 -12.19
C MET A 100 -8.18 -6.81 -11.21
N GLU A 101 -7.25 -5.98 -11.69
CA GLU A 101 -6.60 -4.98 -10.85
C GLU A 101 -7.60 -3.95 -10.32
N ILE A 102 -8.50 -3.44 -11.18
CA ILE A 102 -9.56 -2.51 -10.78
C ILE A 102 -10.42 -3.11 -9.64
N LEU A 103 -10.90 -4.35 -9.81
CA LEU A 103 -11.73 -5.03 -8.83
C LEU A 103 -11.01 -5.34 -7.50
N ARG A 104 -9.68 -5.33 -7.50
CA ARG A 104 -8.84 -5.54 -6.30
C ARG A 104 -8.48 -4.25 -5.58
N LEU A 105 -8.69 -3.08 -6.19
CA LEU A 105 -8.41 -1.81 -5.52
C LEU A 105 -9.30 -1.63 -4.28
N ARG A 106 -8.70 -1.10 -3.22
CA ARG A 106 -9.38 -0.81 -1.95
C ARG A 106 -9.00 0.58 -1.47
N GLN A 107 -9.95 1.27 -0.84
CA GLN A 107 -9.74 2.60 -0.28
C GLN A 107 -8.63 2.59 0.79
N ASN A 108 -8.66 1.59 1.68
CA ASN A 108 -7.74 1.48 2.81
C ASN A 108 -7.72 2.80 3.63
N SER A 109 -6.53 3.36 3.88
CA SER A 109 -6.35 4.62 4.62
C SER A 109 -6.42 5.88 3.75
N LYS A 110 -6.60 5.75 2.44
CA LYS A 110 -6.62 6.90 1.52
C LYS A 110 -7.96 7.64 1.61
N PRO A 111 -7.98 8.96 1.30
CA PRO A 111 -9.23 9.68 1.03
C PRO A 111 -10.06 8.97 -0.05
N PHE A 112 -11.38 9.03 0.08
CA PHE A 112 -12.28 8.40 -0.88
C PHE A 112 -12.03 8.87 -2.33
N MET A 113 -11.85 10.17 -2.54
CA MET A 113 -11.63 10.72 -3.90
C MET A 113 -10.33 10.22 -4.53
N ASP A 114 -9.26 10.06 -3.75
CA ASP A 114 -7.99 9.52 -4.28
C ASP A 114 -8.17 8.07 -4.74
N PHE A 115 -8.88 7.26 -3.95
CA PHE A 115 -9.25 5.90 -4.32
C PHE A 115 -10.15 5.87 -5.57
N ALA A 116 -11.15 6.75 -5.63
CA ALA A 116 -12.06 6.80 -6.76
C ALA A 116 -11.36 7.21 -8.06
N PHE A 117 -10.46 8.19 -8.01
CA PHE A 117 -9.65 8.57 -9.16
C PHE A 117 -8.67 7.45 -9.58
N GLU A 118 -8.15 6.66 -8.64
CA GLU A 118 -7.33 5.50 -8.97
C GLU A 118 -8.13 4.44 -9.75
N VAL A 119 -9.36 4.15 -9.29
CA VAL A 119 -10.29 3.23 -9.97
C VAL A 119 -10.67 3.75 -11.36
N MET A 120 -11.12 5.00 -11.46
CA MET A 120 -11.52 5.63 -12.73
C MET A 120 -10.34 5.73 -13.69
N GLY A 121 -9.15 6.09 -13.20
CA GLY A 121 -7.92 6.17 -13.98
C GLY A 121 -7.53 4.84 -14.60
N LYS A 122 -7.62 3.73 -13.83
CA LYS A 122 -7.42 2.39 -14.39
C LYS A 122 -8.52 1.98 -15.36
N ASN A 123 -9.78 2.32 -15.07
CA ASN A 123 -10.89 2.03 -15.97
C ASN A 123 -10.74 2.72 -17.34
N ASN A 124 -10.18 3.93 -17.36
CA ASN A 124 -9.88 4.65 -18.61
C ASN A 124 -8.87 3.91 -19.51
N LEU A 125 -8.03 3.02 -18.96
CA LEU A 125 -7.15 2.18 -19.77
C LEU A 125 -7.93 1.18 -20.62
N LEU A 126 -9.12 0.77 -20.16
CA LEU A 126 -10.05 -0.13 -20.84
C LEU A 126 -10.99 0.62 -21.80
N ALA A 127 -10.87 1.95 -21.96
CA ALA A 127 -11.76 2.71 -22.82
C ALA A 127 -11.75 2.20 -24.27
N GLY A 128 -12.95 1.94 -24.80
CA GLY A 128 -13.13 1.36 -26.13
C GLY A 128 -12.95 -0.17 -26.20
N THR A 129 -13.00 -0.86 -25.06
CA THR A 129 -13.10 -2.33 -25.01
C THR A 129 -14.35 -2.77 -24.25
N ASP A 130 -14.76 -4.02 -24.44
CA ASP A 130 -15.92 -4.61 -23.75
C ASP A 130 -15.69 -4.75 -22.22
N SER A 131 -14.43 -4.65 -21.80
CA SER A 131 -14.04 -4.73 -20.39
C SER A 131 -14.22 -3.40 -19.64
N PHE A 132 -14.56 -2.30 -20.31
CA PHE A 132 -14.80 -0.99 -19.69
C PHE A 132 -15.98 -1.03 -18.71
N LEU A 133 -15.82 -0.43 -17.54
CA LEU A 133 -16.88 -0.30 -16.53
C LEU A 133 -17.67 0.98 -16.79
N ASN A 134 -19.00 0.85 -16.92
CA ASN A 134 -19.90 2.00 -16.93
C ASN A 134 -20.08 2.57 -15.50
N ASP A 135 -20.82 3.67 -15.38
CA ASP A 135 -21.03 4.37 -14.10
C ASP A 135 -21.66 3.47 -13.03
N ASP A 136 -22.60 2.59 -13.40
CA ASP A 136 -23.24 1.65 -12.47
C ASP A 136 -22.22 0.65 -11.91
N PHE A 137 -21.44 0.00 -12.79
CA PHE A 137 -20.39 -0.95 -12.36
C PHE A 137 -19.24 -0.26 -11.63
N LEU A 138 -18.90 0.99 -12.00
CA LEU A 138 -17.92 1.79 -11.27
C LEU A 138 -18.41 2.06 -9.85
N ARG A 139 -19.68 2.45 -9.70
CA ARG A 139 -20.29 2.65 -8.39
C ARG A 139 -20.25 1.38 -7.55
N GLU A 140 -20.69 0.25 -8.09
CA GLU A 140 -20.62 -1.04 -7.39
C GLU A 140 -19.19 -1.39 -6.96
N THR A 141 -18.22 -1.14 -7.84
CA THR A 141 -16.79 -1.38 -7.56
C THR A 141 -16.29 -0.49 -6.43
N LEU A 142 -16.66 0.79 -6.44
CA LEU A 142 -16.30 1.76 -5.41
C LEU A 142 -16.97 1.43 -4.07
N GLU A 143 -18.24 1.06 -4.07
CA GLU A 143 -18.98 0.62 -2.88
C GLU A 143 -18.35 -0.65 -2.27
N ALA A 144 -17.96 -1.61 -3.10
CA ALA A 144 -17.29 -2.84 -2.64
C ALA A 144 -15.85 -2.61 -2.15
N GLY A 145 -15.17 -1.59 -2.67
CA GLY A 145 -13.79 -1.25 -2.31
C GLY A 145 -13.64 -0.22 -1.20
N MET A 146 -14.74 0.41 -0.81
CA MET A 146 -14.85 1.44 0.22
C MET A 146 -14.52 0.90 1.63
N GLU A 147 -13.98 1.77 2.47
CA GLU A 147 -13.74 1.45 3.89
C GLU A 147 -15.05 1.16 4.63
N GLN A 148 -15.07 0.11 5.47
CA GLN A 148 -16.31 -0.42 6.02
C GLN A 148 -17.09 0.60 6.86
N GLU A 149 -16.39 1.45 7.61
CA GLU A 149 -17.05 2.52 8.38
C GLU A 149 -17.66 3.61 7.49
N LEU A 150 -17.00 3.96 6.37
CA LEU A 150 -17.58 4.89 5.39
C LEU A 150 -18.82 4.28 4.73
N SER A 151 -18.77 2.99 4.39
CA SER A 151 -19.93 2.27 3.83
C SER A 151 -21.12 2.26 4.80
N ARG A 152 -20.87 2.08 6.10
CA ARG A 152 -21.93 2.19 7.13
C ARG A 152 -22.51 3.61 7.21
N GLU A 153 -21.70 4.65 7.07
CA GLU A 153 -22.19 6.03 7.02
C GLU A 153 -23.04 6.30 5.78
N CYS A 154 -22.61 5.81 4.62
CA CYS A 154 -23.38 5.89 3.37
C CYS A 154 -24.75 5.23 3.50
N ASN A 155 -24.79 4.02 4.09
CA ASN A 155 -26.04 3.31 4.36
C ASN A 155 -26.96 4.05 5.33
N ARG A 156 -26.42 4.68 6.37
CA ARG A 156 -27.19 5.48 7.34
C ARG A 156 -27.80 6.73 6.70
N GLU A 157 -27.08 7.36 5.79
CA GLU A 157 -27.55 8.55 5.08
C GLU A 157 -28.32 8.24 3.79
N ASN A 158 -28.53 6.95 3.50
CA ASN A 158 -29.30 6.50 2.34
C ASN A 158 -28.75 7.05 1.01
N THR A 159 -27.43 7.23 0.91
CA THR A 159 -26.79 7.79 -0.31
C THR A 159 -27.06 6.94 -1.54
N HIS A 160 -27.45 5.67 -1.34
CA HIS A 160 -27.77 4.78 -2.44
C HIS A 160 -29.02 5.20 -3.24
N ALA A 161 -29.90 6.02 -2.66
CA ALA A 161 -31.05 6.60 -3.35
C ALA A 161 -30.66 7.62 -4.43
N THR A 162 -29.44 8.15 -4.38
CA THR A 162 -28.89 9.04 -5.41
C THR A 162 -28.53 8.20 -6.64
N ILE A 163 -29.31 8.34 -7.72
CA ILE A 163 -29.10 7.60 -8.98
C ILE A 163 -27.91 8.18 -9.76
N ASP A 164 -27.77 9.50 -9.76
CA ASP A 164 -26.71 10.19 -10.50
C ASP A 164 -25.33 9.92 -9.89
N PHE A 165 -24.42 9.36 -10.68
CA PHE A 165 -23.09 8.93 -10.23
C PHE A 165 -22.26 10.09 -9.67
N GLN A 166 -22.30 11.27 -10.29
CA GLN A 166 -21.52 12.43 -9.86
C GLN A 166 -22.04 13.01 -8.54
N ARG A 167 -23.37 13.10 -8.39
CA ARG A 167 -23.99 13.50 -7.12
C ARG A 167 -23.69 12.51 -6.01
N TRP A 168 -23.78 11.21 -6.29
CA TRP A 168 -23.43 10.16 -5.34
C TRP A 168 -21.95 10.27 -4.90
N MET A 169 -21.03 10.47 -5.84
CA MET A 169 -19.60 10.69 -5.57
C MET A 169 -19.36 11.87 -4.60
N GLU A 170 -20.03 13.01 -4.82
CA GLU A 170 -19.88 14.19 -3.95
C GLU A 170 -20.48 13.95 -2.54
N GLU A 171 -21.59 13.23 -2.44
CA GLU A 171 -22.15 12.84 -1.14
C GLU A 171 -21.19 11.95 -0.35
N VAL A 172 -20.64 10.92 -0.99
CA VAL A 172 -19.67 10.01 -0.37
C VAL A 172 -18.40 10.75 0.05
N LYS A 173 -17.90 11.68 -0.79
CA LYS A 173 -16.77 12.56 -0.45
C LYS A 173 -17.06 13.37 0.81
N ARG A 174 -18.21 14.02 0.91
CA ARG A 174 -18.61 14.80 2.10
C ARG A 174 -18.65 13.93 3.36
N LEU A 175 -19.14 12.69 3.24
CA LEU A 175 -19.15 11.72 4.34
C LEU A 175 -17.74 11.32 4.77
N ASP A 176 -16.86 11.02 3.82
CA ASP A 176 -15.47 10.65 4.09
C ASP A 176 -14.71 11.79 4.76
N GLU A 177 -14.86 13.04 4.27
CA GLU A 177 -14.24 14.22 4.87
C GLU A 177 -14.69 14.41 6.33
N ARG A 178 -15.99 14.30 6.60
CA ARG A 178 -16.54 14.38 7.96
C ARG A 178 -16.02 13.25 8.86
N ARG A 179 -15.96 12.03 8.33
CA ARG A 179 -15.42 10.86 9.05
C ARG A 179 -13.95 11.08 9.40
N ARG A 180 -13.14 11.50 8.43
CA ARG A 180 -11.70 11.73 8.60
C ARG A 180 -11.42 12.87 9.58
N ALA A 181 -12.19 13.96 9.53
CA ALA A 181 -12.10 15.05 10.50
C ALA A 181 -12.37 14.56 11.94
N ARG A 182 -13.37 13.70 12.15
CA ARG A 182 -13.63 13.09 13.48
C ARG A 182 -12.49 12.20 13.96
N LEU A 183 -11.91 11.39 13.06
CA LEU A 183 -10.75 10.54 13.38
C LEU A 183 -9.51 11.38 13.72
N GLU A 184 -9.30 12.48 13.02
CA GLU A 184 -8.20 13.40 13.29
C GLU A 184 -8.35 14.08 14.66
N GLU A 185 -9.56 14.56 15.01
CA GLU A 185 -9.81 15.13 16.34
C GLU A 185 -9.59 14.09 17.43
N LEU A 186 -10.12 12.87 17.29
CA LEU A 186 -9.89 11.80 18.25
C LEU A 186 -8.40 11.48 18.42
N THR A 187 -7.66 11.42 17.31
CA THR A 187 -6.20 11.21 17.33
C THR A 187 -5.49 12.35 18.07
N ARG A 188 -5.93 13.59 17.85
CA ARG A 188 -5.41 14.78 18.52
C ARG A 188 -5.71 14.78 20.02
N GLU A 189 -6.91 14.38 20.43
CA GLU A 189 -7.28 14.22 21.84
C GLU A 189 -6.48 13.13 22.53
N ILE A 190 -6.32 11.96 21.89
CA ILE A 190 -5.49 10.87 22.42
C ILE A 190 -4.04 11.33 22.58
N ALA A 191 -3.49 12.06 21.62
CA ALA A 191 -2.14 12.62 21.72
C ALA A 191 -2.01 13.62 22.90
N LYS A 192 -3.01 14.49 23.10
CA LYS A 192 -3.05 15.42 24.25
C LYS A 192 -3.09 14.68 25.59
N LEU A 193 -3.83 13.58 25.69
CA LEU A 193 -3.91 12.76 26.91
C LEU A 193 -2.60 11.98 27.16
N GLY A 194 -1.95 11.49 26.10
CA GLY A 194 -0.65 10.81 26.17
C GLY A 194 0.50 11.73 26.61
N LEU A 195 0.44 13.01 26.25
CA LEU A 195 1.40 14.03 26.69
C LEU A 195 1.13 14.57 28.10
N ARG A 196 -0.06 14.33 28.66
CA ARG A 196 -0.48 14.79 30.00
C ARG A 196 -0.14 13.84 31.14
N SER A 197 0.72 12.85 30.94
CA SER A 197 1.32 12.09 32.06
C SER A 197 2.30 12.98 32.84
N ALA A 198 1.75 13.88 33.65
CA ALA A 198 2.45 14.66 34.67
C ALA A 198 2.62 13.82 35.96
N PRO A 199 3.62 14.11 36.81
CA PRO A 199 4.10 13.20 37.83
C PRO A 199 3.03 12.93 38.89
N SER A 200 2.83 11.64 39.16
CA SER A 200 1.98 11.11 40.23
C SER A 200 2.34 11.74 41.58
N THR A 201 1.69 12.83 41.92
CA THR A 201 1.74 13.41 43.26
C THR A 201 0.72 12.66 44.09
N ARG A 202 1.18 11.63 44.82
CA ARG A 202 0.34 10.87 45.76
C ARG A 202 -0.03 11.77 46.93
N THR A 203 -1.25 12.31 46.94
CA THR A 203 -1.92 12.74 48.16
C THR A 203 -2.56 11.52 48.83
N PRO A 204 -2.31 11.26 50.13
CA PRO A 204 -2.96 10.17 50.83
C PRO A 204 -4.33 10.65 51.33
N PHE A 205 -5.40 10.21 50.67
CA PHE A 205 -6.74 10.32 51.26
C PHE A 205 -6.98 9.15 52.21
N ALA A 206 -7.44 9.51 53.39
CA ALA A 206 -7.69 8.66 54.54
C ALA A 206 -8.80 7.63 54.30
N LYS A 207 -8.72 6.56 55.09
CA LYS A 207 -9.60 5.40 55.17
C LYS A 207 -11.07 5.79 55.33
N ASN A 208 -11.96 5.07 54.64
CA ASN A 208 -13.27 4.74 55.20
C ASN A 208 -13.56 3.26 54.95
N THR A 209 -13.76 2.56 56.06
CA THR A 209 -14.21 1.17 56.17
C THR A 209 -15.70 1.08 55.88
N ALA A 210 -16.10 0.14 55.03
CA ALA A 210 -17.43 -0.44 55.06
C ALA A 210 -17.31 -1.93 54.73
N SER A 211 -17.62 -2.74 55.73
CA SER A 211 -17.65 -4.21 55.69
C SER A 211 -18.76 -4.70 54.76
N SER A 212 -18.46 -5.71 53.94
CA SER A 212 -19.45 -6.73 53.60
C SER A 212 -18.76 -8.06 53.31
N SER A 213 -19.41 -9.09 53.79
CA SER A 213 -18.86 -10.34 54.28
C SER A 213 -18.91 -11.41 53.19
N ALA A 214 -17.79 -12.07 52.93
CA ALA A 214 -17.77 -13.38 52.26
C ALA A 214 -16.69 -14.26 52.92
N PRO A 215 -16.97 -15.56 53.13
CA PRO A 215 -16.13 -16.43 53.96
C PRO A 215 -14.75 -16.68 53.32
N PRO A 216 -13.66 -16.74 54.11
CA PRO A 216 -12.32 -16.98 53.60
C PRO A 216 -12.13 -18.48 53.34
N ALA A 217 -11.85 -18.84 52.08
CA ALA A 217 -11.12 -20.07 51.82
C ALA A 217 -9.66 -19.88 52.25
N PRO A 218 -9.03 -20.81 52.99
CA PRO A 218 -7.68 -20.62 53.48
C PRO A 218 -6.72 -20.74 52.31
N ARG A 219 -6.15 -19.60 51.90
CA ARG A 219 -4.92 -19.60 51.13
C ARG A 219 -3.99 -18.69 51.91
N ASN A 220 -3.18 -19.28 52.78
CA ASN A 220 -2.02 -18.62 53.38
C ASN A 220 -0.97 -18.42 52.28
N LEU A 221 -1.29 -17.68 51.23
CA LEU A 221 -0.38 -17.32 50.15
C LEU A 221 -0.04 -15.85 50.33
N THR A 222 1.26 -15.56 50.41
CA THR A 222 1.73 -14.19 50.49
C THR A 222 1.44 -13.51 49.15
N PRO A 223 0.90 -12.28 49.12
CA PRO A 223 0.66 -11.58 47.87
C PRO A 223 1.93 -11.50 47.02
N MET A 224 1.82 -11.87 45.74
CA MET A 224 2.94 -11.81 44.82
C MET A 224 3.44 -10.37 44.66
N PRO A 225 4.77 -10.13 44.70
CA PRO A 225 5.34 -8.83 44.34
C PRO A 225 4.90 -8.43 42.92
N LYS A 226 4.73 -7.13 42.64
CA LYS A 226 4.45 -6.69 41.25
C LYS A 226 5.66 -7.02 40.35
N LEU A 227 5.41 -7.39 39.09
CA LEU A 227 6.50 -7.56 38.12
C LEU A 227 7.22 -6.23 37.94
N THR A 228 8.54 -6.24 38.04
CA THR A 228 9.37 -5.10 37.62
C THR A 228 9.36 -4.97 36.10
N ASP A 229 9.74 -3.81 35.58
CA ASP A 229 9.87 -3.60 34.13
C ASP A 229 10.94 -4.51 33.50
N THR A 230 11.99 -4.83 34.27
CA THR A 230 13.03 -5.79 33.87
C THR A 230 12.49 -7.21 33.76
N GLU A 231 11.72 -7.69 34.73
CA GLU A 231 11.07 -9.01 34.67
C GLU A 231 10.05 -9.09 33.54
N ARG A 232 9.30 -8.00 33.31
CA ARG A 232 8.32 -7.91 32.23
C ARG A 232 8.99 -8.04 30.87
N THR A 233 10.13 -7.36 30.70
CA THR A 233 10.94 -7.42 29.47
C THR A 233 11.56 -8.81 29.27
N LEU A 234 12.08 -9.43 30.35
CA LEU A 234 12.63 -10.78 30.29
C LEU A 234 11.59 -11.82 29.88
N LEU A 235 10.37 -11.71 30.41
CA LEU A 235 9.27 -12.61 30.05
C LEU A 235 8.73 -12.34 28.65
N SER A 236 8.64 -11.07 28.19
CA SER A 236 8.19 -10.78 26.82
C SER A 236 9.17 -11.32 25.77
N THR A 237 10.47 -11.14 25.99
CA THR A 237 11.50 -11.50 25.00
C THR A 237 11.71 -13.02 24.90
N ASN A 238 11.42 -13.76 25.96
CA ASN A 238 11.64 -15.20 26.04
C ASN A 238 10.33 -16.02 26.08
N GLY A 239 9.27 -15.51 25.44
CA GLY A 239 8.01 -16.24 25.26
C GLY A 239 7.36 -16.70 26.57
N GLY A 240 7.53 -15.91 27.63
CA GLY A 240 7.15 -16.23 29.00
C GLY A 240 5.77 -15.74 29.39
N CYS A 241 5.20 -16.36 30.42
CA CYS A 241 3.88 -16.02 30.93
C CYS A 241 3.96 -15.13 32.18
N TYR A 242 3.33 -13.96 32.15
CA TYR A 242 3.34 -13.02 33.29
C TYR A 242 2.63 -13.53 34.56
N ARG A 243 1.78 -14.56 34.44
CA ARG A 243 1.02 -15.11 35.56
C ARG A 243 1.78 -16.20 36.32
N CYS A 244 2.37 -17.15 35.59
CA CYS A 244 3.16 -18.24 36.19
C CYS A 244 4.66 -17.99 36.16
N ARG A 245 5.10 -16.88 35.57
CA ARG A 245 6.49 -16.40 35.50
C ARG A 245 7.48 -17.45 34.97
N LYS A 246 7.02 -18.31 34.05
CA LYS A 246 7.86 -19.29 33.35
C LYS A 246 8.24 -18.76 31.97
N PHE A 247 9.50 -18.97 31.58
CA PHE A 247 9.99 -18.76 30.21
C PHE A 247 9.49 -19.88 29.29
N TRP A 248 9.35 -19.58 28.00
CA TRP A 248 8.92 -20.56 26.99
C TRP A 248 7.64 -21.31 27.36
N ALA A 249 6.69 -20.63 28.02
CA ALA A 249 5.54 -21.26 28.65
C ALA A 249 4.48 -21.77 27.64
N GLY A 250 4.54 -21.30 26.39
CA GLY A 250 3.61 -21.67 25.32
C GLY A 250 2.18 -21.11 25.53
N HIS A 251 2.01 -20.19 26.49
CA HIS A 251 0.74 -19.56 26.81
C HIS A 251 0.96 -18.16 27.40
N ILE A 252 -0.08 -17.32 27.32
CA ILE A 252 -0.11 -15.96 27.88
C ILE A 252 -1.14 -15.87 29.01
N GLY A 253 -1.00 -14.87 29.90
CA GLY A 253 -1.74 -14.74 31.17
C GLY A 253 -3.22 -15.19 31.18
N PRO A 254 -4.06 -14.79 30.20
CA PRO A 254 -5.46 -15.21 30.12
C PRO A 254 -5.68 -16.72 29.93
N ARG A 255 -4.72 -17.42 29.30
CA ARG A 255 -4.76 -18.87 29.02
C ARG A 255 -3.86 -19.68 29.98
N CYS A 256 -3.40 -19.06 31.07
CA CYS A 256 -2.57 -19.71 32.07
C CYS A 256 -3.42 -20.48 33.08
N THR A 257 -3.23 -21.80 33.13
CA THR A 257 -3.89 -22.73 34.06
C THR A 257 -3.00 -23.15 35.24
N ALA A 258 -1.80 -22.59 35.35
CA ALA A 258 -0.87 -22.92 36.43
C ALA A 258 -1.46 -22.52 37.80
N PRO A 259 -1.17 -23.29 38.87
CA PRO A 259 -1.58 -22.93 40.21
C PRO A 259 -1.01 -21.55 40.63
N PRO A 260 -1.70 -20.80 41.50
CA PRO A 260 -1.19 -19.53 42.01
C PRO A 260 0.18 -19.71 42.66
N LEU A 261 1.13 -18.82 42.32
CA LEU A 261 2.44 -18.78 42.96
C LEU A 261 2.32 -18.14 44.35
N ASP A 262 3.05 -18.67 45.32
CA ASP A 262 3.21 -18.05 46.64
C ASP A 262 4.29 -16.98 46.59
N GLY A 263 3.96 -15.76 47.00
CA GLY A 263 4.91 -14.64 47.07
C GLY A 263 6.08 -14.90 48.01
N ALA A 264 5.92 -15.77 49.02
CA ALA A 264 6.99 -16.09 49.98
C ALA A 264 8.12 -16.93 49.37
N THR A 265 7.82 -17.71 48.33
CA THR A 265 8.79 -18.58 47.66
C THR A 265 9.28 -18.02 46.33
N TYR A 266 8.74 -16.87 45.92
CA TYR A 266 9.05 -16.27 44.64
C TYR A 266 10.41 -15.56 44.66
N LYS A 267 11.28 -15.96 43.73
CA LYS A 267 12.54 -15.28 43.44
C LYS A 267 12.36 -14.41 42.20
N THR A 268 12.81 -13.16 42.28
CA THR A 268 12.83 -12.22 41.15
C THR A 268 13.60 -12.82 39.98
N LEU A 269 13.01 -12.80 38.78
CA LEU A 269 13.65 -13.33 37.58
C LEU A 269 14.75 -12.40 37.10
N THR A 270 15.92 -12.95 36.82
CA THR A 270 17.06 -12.25 36.24
C THR A 270 17.46 -12.87 34.91
N ALA A 271 18.35 -12.20 34.17
CA ALA A 271 18.88 -12.72 32.91
C ALA A 271 19.60 -14.07 33.07
N LYS A 272 20.11 -14.38 34.26
CA LYS A 272 20.79 -15.66 34.56
C LYS A 272 19.81 -16.84 34.68
N ASP A 273 18.53 -16.57 34.91
CA ASP A 273 17.50 -17.59 35.11
C ASP A 273 16.83 -18.02 33.79
N VAL A 274 17.24 -17.45 32.66
CA VAL A 274 16.68 -17.75 31.34
C VAL A 274 17.23 -19.10 30.85
N PRO A 275 16.39 -20.16 30.75
CA PRO A 275 16.84 -21.43 30.22
C PRO A 275 17.03 -21.35 28.70
N PRO A 276 17.88 -22.22 28.11
CA PRO A 276 18.03 -22.30 26.66
C PRO A 276 16.68 -22.54 25.98
N ARG A 277 16.50 -21.94 24.80
CA ARG A 277 15.26 -22.07 24.02
C ARG A 277 15.01 -23.54 23.65
N PRO A 278 13.85 -24.13 23.99
CA PRO A 278 13.52 -25.49 23.58
C PRO A 278 13.37 -25.61 22.05
N THR A 279 13.87 -26.69 21.46
CA THR A 279 13.79 -26.96 20.01
C THR A 279 12.36 -27.16 19.51
N ASN A 280 11.45 -27.54 20.39
CA ASN A 280 10.03 -27.77 20.11
C ASN A 280 9.12 -26.57 20.49
N TYR A 281 9.69 -25.44 20.90
CA TYR A 281 8.91 -24.27 21.26
C TYR A 281 8.29 -23.64 20.01
N ARG A 282 6.96 -23.65 19.94
CA ARG A 282 6.18 -22.94 18.92
C ARG A 282 5.73 -21.61 19.49
N ASP A 283 6.26 -20.53 18.92
CA ASP A 283 5.91 -19.16 19.30
C ASP A 283 4.38 -19.01 19.22
N SER A 284 3.74 -18.94 20.38
CA SER A 284 2.27 -19.04 20.46
C SER A 284 1.56 -17.73 20.12
N ALA A 285 2.31 -16.72 19.64
CA ALA A 285 1.78 -15.46 19.12
C ALA A 285 2.89 -14.65 18.40
N SER A 286 2.98 -14.73 17.07
CA SER A 286 3.61 -13.68 16.26
C SER A 286 3.24 -13.77 14.77
N ARG A 287 2.02 -13.36 14.41
CA ARG A 287 1.72 -12.82 13.06
C ARG A 287 2.27 -11.40 12.85
N SER A 288 3.22 -10.94 13.68
CA SER A 288 3.64 -9.52 13.71
C SER A 288 5.15 -9.28 13.83
N ALA A 289 6.00 -10.24 13.44
CA ALA A 289 7.46 -10.09 13.53
C ALA A 289 8.22 -10.28 12.20
N VAL A 290 7.53 -10.27 11.05
CA VAL A 290 8.18 -10.33 9.71
C VAL A 290 8.46 -8.92 9.15
N ALA A 291 7.82 -7.86 9.69
CA ALA A 291 7.99 -6.49 9.20
C ALA A 291 9.26 -5.77 9.70
N ALA A 292 9.91 -6.24 10.77
CA ALA A 292 11.05 -5.54 11.37
C ALA A 292 12.43 -6.03 10.90
N LEU A 293 12.53 -7.22 10.29
CA LEU A 293 13.79 -7.81 9.84
C LEU A 293 14.22 -7.37 8.42
N LEU A 294 13.33 -6.74 7.64
CA LEU A 294 13.64 -6.23 6.30
C LEU A 294 14.17 -4.78 6.29
N ALA A 295 14.15 -4.08 7.42
CA ALA A 295 14.55 -2.67 7.51
C ALA A 295 16.01 -2.43 7.95
N GLN A 296 16.80 -3.48 8.22
CA GLN A 296 18.18 -3.35 8.74
C GLN A 296 19.28 -3.89 7.80
N GLN A 297 18.98 -4.24 6.55
CA GLN A 297 19.99 -4.69 5.58
C GLN A 297 20.44 -3.63 4.56
N GLN A 298 20.23 -2.34 4.83
CA GLN A 298 20.70 -1.26 3.93
C GLN A 298 21.81 -0.37 4.50
N ASP A 299 22.41 -0.70 5.65
CA ASP A 299 23.39 0.21 6.26
C ASP A 299 24.62 -0.46 6.88
N GLN A 300 25.28 -1.36 6.14
CA GLN A 300 26.70 -1.65 6.38
C GLN A 300 27.51 -1.66 5.07
N GLY A 301 28.37 -0.65 4.95
CA GLY A 301 29.29 -0.47 3.85
C GLY A 301 30.39 -1.52 3.78
N THR A 302 30.89 -1.74 2.57
CA THR A 302 32.10 -2.49 2.28
C THR A 302 33.33 -1.58 2.30
N PRO A 303 34.45 -2.00 2.93
CA PRO A 303 35.71 -1.25 2.98
C PRO A 303 36.52 -1.40 1.69
N GLY A 304 37.40 -0.43 1.44
CA GLY A 304 38.10 -0.21 0.18
C GLY A 304 39.08 -1.28 -0.28
N SER A 305 39.30 -1.27 -1.60
CA SER A 305 40.42 -1.91 -2.29
C SER A 305 40.99 -0.95 -3.34
N THR A 306 42.32 -0.94 -3.37
CA THR A 306 43.31 -0.05 -4.00
C THR A 306 43.19 0.07 -5.53
N PRO A 307 43.63 1.19 -6.16
CA PRO A 307 43.50 1.39 -7.61
C PRO A 307 44.55 0.62 -8.43
N CYS A 308 44.10 -0.25 -9.34
CA CYS A 308 44.94 -0.82 -10.39
C CYS A 308 45.10 0.17 -11.54
N ARG A 309 46.33 0.67 -11.68
CA ARG A 309 46.85 1.53 -12.73
C ARG A 309 47.02 0.73 -14.02
N TRP A 310 46.18 0.96 -15.03
CA TRP A 310 46.42 0.46 -16.40
C TRP A 310 46.85 1.62 -17.29
N SER A 311 48.11 1.51 -17.73
CA SER A 311 48.75 2.34 -18.75
C SER A 311 48.15 2.06 -20.12
N HIS A 312 47.63 3.10 -20.77
CA HIS A 312 47.41 3.10 -22.22
C HIS A 312 48.34 4.13 -22.88
N SER A 313 49.24 3.63 -23.71
CA SER A 313 50.03 4.41 -24.66
C SER A 313 49.11 4.99 -25.75
N PRO A 314 49.36 6.20 -26.25
CA PRO A 314 48.60 6.79 -27.34
C PRO A 314 49.08 6.27 -28.71
N ILE A 315 48.16 5.69 -29.49
CA ILE A 315 48.37 5.44 -30.92
C ILE A 315 48.06 6.73 -31.68
N ARG A 316 49.10 7.29 -32.32
CA ARG A 316 49.01 8.40 -33.28
C ARG A 316 48.27 7.94 -34.54
N PHE A 317 47.21 8.64 -34.94
CA PHE A 317 46.74 8.64 -36.32
C PHE A 317 47.23 9.91 -37.02
N GLY A 318 47.84 9.71 -38.18
CA GLY A 318 48.48 10.73 -39.00
C GLY A 318 47.50 11.65 -39.70
N VAL A 319 47.99 12.87 -39.91
CA VAL A 319 47.39 13.98 -40.63
C VAL A 319 47.40 13.70 -42.14
N ARG A 320 46.31 14.04 -42.82
CA ARG A 320 46.34 14.76 -44.10
C ARG A 320 45.62 16.08 -43.90
#